data_AF-A0A3C0BRR1-F1
#
_entry.id   AF-A0A3C0BRR1-F1
#
_cell.length_a   1.000
_cell.length_b   1.000
_cell.length_c   1.000
_cell.angle_alpha   90.00
_cell.angle_beta   90.00
_cell.angle_gamma   90.00
#
_symmetry.space_group_name_H-M   'P 1'
#
loop_
_entity.id
_entity.type
_entity.pdbx_description
1 polymer ?
#
loop_
_entity_poly.entity_id
_entity_poly.type
_entity_poly.pdbx_seq_one_letter_code
_entity_poly.pdbx_strand_id
1 'polypeptide(L)'
;MLTETDLFPPTSRLPTAIAILLSSLFHVADLNSKTEEGYFVGFPATWNIVLLYLFALRPEPFVSLGIVFVLVLLTFVPILSVHPFRVARLRLLTGFVTAVWAGAAAFAIANPFPSALWVQVLLIVTAAYFASVGLWRSLRDA
;
A
#
# COMPACT_ATOMS: atom_id res chain seq x y z
N MET A 1 -15.43 11.39 2.91
CA MET A 1 -15.28 9.93 3.10
C MET A 1 -14.27 9.62 4.20
N LEU A 2 -12.97 9.92 4.07
CA LEU A 2 -11.97 9.66 5.14
C LEU A 2 -12.18 10.45 6.45
N THR A 3 -12.80 11.62 6.37
CA THR A 3 -13.15 12.47 7.54
C THR A 3 -14.33 11.93 8.33
N GLU A 4 -15.14 11.07 7.70
CA GLU A 4 -16.38 10.54 8.29
C GLU A 4 -16.20 9.11 8.79
N THR A 5 -15.15 8.41 8.36
CA THR A 5 -14.88 7.03 8.77
C THR A 5 -14.34 6.98 10.20
N ASP A 6 -14.72 5.94 10.92
CA ASP A 6 -14.18 5.51 12.21
C ASP A 6 -12.85 4.75 12.11
N LEU A 7 -12.20 4.75 10.94
CA LEU A 7 -10.86 4.16 10.73
C LEU A 7 -9.76 4.86 11.54
N PHE A 8 -9.97 6.13 11.90
CA PHE A 8 -9.01 6.92 12.64
C PHE A 8 -9.69 7.63 13.82
N PRO A 9 -8.93 7.95 14.90
CA PRO A 9 -9.41 8.79 15.98
C PRO A 9 -10.06 10.08 15.45
N PRO A 10 -11.16 10.58 16.04
CA PRO A 10 -11.93 11.70 15.48
C PRO A 10 -11.11 12.95 15.16
N THR A 11 -10.17 13.31 16.04
CA THR A 11 -9.32 14.50 15.89
C THR A 11 -8.23 14.34 14.84
N SER A 12 -7.83 13.11 14.49
CA SER A 12 -6.74 12.86 13.54
C SER A 12 -7.21 12.69 12.10
N ARG A 13 -8.52 12.49 11.84
CA ARG A 13 -9.03 12.17 10.49
C ARG A 13 -8.64 13.19 9.43
N LEU A 14 -8.80 14.48 9.72
CA LEU A 14 -8.43 15.56 8.80
C LEU A 14 -6.92 15.65 8.59
N PRO A 15 -6.08 15.71 9.65
CA PRO A 15 -4.62 15.62 9.49
C PRO A 15 -4.16 14.40 8.68
N THR A 16 -4.74 13.22 8.91
CA THR A 16 -4.43 12.00 8.16
C THR A 16 -4.76 12.15 6.68
N ALA A 17 -5.92 12.71 6.34
CA ALA A 17 -6.30 12.97 4.95
C ALA A 17 -5.34 13.96 4.27
N ILE A 18 -4.95 15.03 4.97
CA ILE A 18 -3.97 16.01 4.46
C ILE A 18 -2.61 15.33 4.22
N ALA A 19 -2.13 14.51 5.16
CA ALA A 19 -0.86 13.80 5.01
C ALA A 19 -0.86 12.82 3.83
N ILE A 20 -1.97 12.09 3.63
CA ILE A 20 -2.18 11.21 2.47
C ILE A 20 -2.09 12.01 1.16
N LEU A 21 -2.77 13.16 1.10
CA LEU A 21 -2.79 14.01 -0.10
C LEU A 21 -1.41 14.63 -0.39
N LEU A 22 -0.74 15.18 0.62
CA LEU A 22 0.58 15.79 0.47
C LEU A 22 1.66 14.78 0.09
N SER A 23 1.66 13.60 0.72
CA SER A 23 2.60 12.52 0.34
C SER A 23 2.34 12.02 -1.09
N SER A 24 1.08 11.96 -1.52
CA SER A 24 0.74 11.63 -2.92
C SER A 24 1.24 12.68 -3.89
N LEU A 25 1.02 13.96 -3.58
CA LEU A 25 1.49 15.08 -4.39
C LEU A 25 3.02 15.05 -4.53
N PHE A 26 3.73 14.83 -3.42
CA PHE A 26 5.18 14.71 -3.44
C PHE A 26 5.65 13.56 -4.35
N HIS A 27 5.14 12.34 -4.15
CA HIS A 27 5.57 11.18 -4.93
C HIS A 27 5.27 11.33 -6.43
N VAL A 28 4.15 11.98 -6.79
CA VAL A 28 3.78 12.24 -8.19
C VAL A 28 4.61 13.36 -8.81
N ALA A 29 4.96 14.39 -8.04
CA ALA A 29 5.78 15.51 -8.50
C ALA A 29 7.28 15.15 -8.61
N ASP A 30 7.73 14.12 -7.89
CA ASP A 30 9.11 13.66 -7.95
C ASP A 30 9.41 12.92 -9.27
N LEU A 31 10.27 13.53 -10.08
CA LEU A 31 10.74 12.96 -11.35
C LEU A 31 11.67 11.75 -11.16
N ASN A 32 12.25 11.59 -9.97
CA ASN A 32 13.11 10.47 -9.61
C ASN A 32 12.35 9.38 -8.83
N SER A 33 11.02 9.41 -8.81
CA SER A 33 10.16 8.44 -8.13
C SER A 33 10.21 7.02 -8.70
N LYS A 34 10.95 6.80 -9.81
CA LYS A 34 11.07 5.52 -10.50
C LYS A 34 12.50 5.26 -10.96
N THR A 35 12.92 4.02 -10.78
CA THR A 35 14.18 3.49 -11.33
C THR A 35 14.02 3.11 -12.81
N GLU A 36 15.14 3.02 -13.54
CA GLU A 36 15.15 2.54 -14.95
C GLU A 36 14.60 1.11 -15.09
N GLU A 37 14.81 0.27 -14.07
CA GLU A 37 14.30 -1.10 -13.99
C GLU A 37 12.79 -1.17 -13.71
N GLY A 38 12.15 -0.03 -13.46
CA GLY A 38 10.71 0.08 -13.26
C GLY A 38 10.22 -0.08 -11.82
N TYR A 39 11.11 -0.11 -10.81
CA TYR A 39 10.71 -0.01 -9.40
C TYR A 39 10.35 1.43 -9.04
N PHE A 40 9.44 1.60 -8.08
CA PHE A 40 9.22 2.88 -7.42
C PHE A 40 10.28 3.14 -6.36
N VAL A 41 10.65 4.40 -6.17
CA VAL A 41 11.50 4.87 -5.08
C VAL A 41 10.61 5.47 -4.00
N GLY A 42 10.69 4.93 -2.79
CA GLY A 42 9.76 5.17 -1.70
C GLY A 42 8.45 4.40 -1.81
N PHE A 43 7.54 4.65 -0.85
CA PHE A 43 6.17 4.16 -0.91
C PHE A 43 5.41 4.84 -2.07
N PRO A 44 4.80 4.09 -3.02
CA PRO A 44 4.31 4.63 -4.29
C PRO A 44 2.95 5.36 -4.20
N ALA A 45 2.63 5.95 -3.04
CA ALA A 45 1.37 6.65 -2.78
C ALA A 45 0.10 5.89 -3.21
N THR A 46 0.10 4.56 -3.08
CA THR A 46 -1.03 3.68 -3.46
C THR A 46 -2.13 3.65 -2.40
N TRP A 47 -2.57 4.83 -1.96
CA TRP A 47 -3.45 4.99 -0.79
C TRP A 47 -4.80 4.29 -0.92
N ASN A 48 -5.36 4.17 -2.12
CA ASN A 48 -6.60 3.41 -2.32
C ASN A 48 -6.43 1.91 -1.97
N ILE A 49 -5.25 1.34 -2.23
CA ILE A 49 -4.92 -0.02 -1.81
C ILE A 49 -4.82 -0.07 -0.28
N VAL A 50 -4.12 0.87 0.34
CA VAL A 50 -4.00 0.94 1.81
C VAL A 50 -5.37 1.03 2.47
N LEU A 51 -6.25 1.89 1.97
CA LEU A 51 -7.61 2.05 2.48
C LEU A 51 -8.42 0.76 2.37
N LEU A 52 -8.32 0.04 1.25
CA LEU A 52 -8.94 -1.27 1.13
C LEU A 52 -8.48 -2.22 2.25
N TYR A 53 -7.18 -2.25 2.58
CA TYR A 53 -6.67 -3.08 3.68
C TYR A 53 -7.21 -2.61 5.03
N LEU A 54 -7.24 -1.30 5.29
CA LEU A 54 -7.77 -0.78 6.56
C LEU A 54 -9.26 -1.12 6.75
N PHE A 55 -10.06 -1.12 5.67
CA PHE A 55 -11.45 -1.59 5.72
C PHE A 55 -11.56 -3.11 5.86
N ALA A 56 -10.79 -3.87 5.08
CA ALA A 56 -10.85 -5.33 5.03
C ALA A 56 -10.40 -5.99 6.34
N LEU A 57 -9.30 -5.50 6.93
CA LEU A 57 -8.71 -6.04 8.16
C LEU A 57 -9.30 -5.40 9.41
N ARG A 58 -9.80 -4.16 9.29
CA ARG A 58 -10.40 -3.38 10.37
C ARG A 58 -9.56 -3.34 11.66
N PRO A 59 -8.29 -2.92 11.60
CA PRO A 59 -7.48 -2.73 12.80
C PRO A 59 -8.03 -1.61 13.67
N GLU A 60 -7.59 -1.58 14.93
CA GLU A 60 -7.95 -0.53 15.89
C GLU A 60 -7.54 0.87 15.35
N PRO A 61 -8.31 1.94 15.63
CA PRO A 61 -8.06 3.27 15.04
C PRO A 61 -6.65 3.84 15.21
N PHE A 62 -6.01 3.70 16.37
CA PHE A 62 -4.63 4.15 16.57
C PHE A 62 -3.63 3.28 15.80
N VAL A 63 -3.89 1.98 15.65
CA VAL A 63 -3.09 1.11 14.78
C VAL A 63 -3.19 1.54 13.32
N SER A 64 -4.40 1.83 12.84
CA SER A 64 -4.62 2.38 11.48
C SER A 64 -3.86 3.69 11.26
N LEU A 65 -3.91 4.60 12.25
CA LEU A 65 -3.18 5.86 12.21
C LEU A 65 -1.66 5.64 12.15
N GLY A 66 -1.13 4.71 12.96
CA GLY A 66 0.28 4.34 12.95
C GLY A 66 0.73 3.77 11.59
N ILE A 67 -0.08 2.91 10.97
CA ILE A 67 0.17 2.37 9.62
C ILE A 67 0.28 3.52 8.61
N VAL A 68 -0.70 4.43 8.59
CA VAL A 68 -0.67 5.57 7.65
C VAL A 68 0.55 6.45 7.90
N PHE A 69 0.87 6.76 9.16
CA PHE A 69 2.02 7.57 9.50
C PHE A 69 3.33 6.95 9.00
N VAL A 70 3.54 5.65 9.24
CA VAL A 70 4.72 4.93 8.73
C VAL A 70 4.78 4.96 7.21
N LEU A 71 3.67 4.70 6.52
CA LEU A 71 3.63 4.73 5.05
C LEU A 71 3.91 6.13 4.48
N VAL A 72 3.44 7.20 5.15
CA VAL A 72 3.78 8.58 4.78
C VAL A 72 5.28 8.80 4.90
N LEU A 73 5.92 8.35 5.99
CA LEU A 73 7.38 8.47 6.14
C LEU A 73 8.13 7.68 5.08
N LEU A 74 7.67 6.47 4.77
CA LEU A 74 8.27 5.61 3.74
C LEU A 74 8.18 6.21 2.32
N THR A 75 7.29 7.17 2.07
CA THR A 75 7.29 7.93 0.80
C THR A 75 8.59 8.71 0.61
N PHE A 76 9.23 9.14 1.69
CA PHE A 76 10.46 9.96 1.67
C PHE A 76 11.74 9.15 1.87
N VAL A 77 11.63 7.85 2.18
CA VAL A 77 12.78 6.95 2.33
C VAL A 77 13.03 6.27 0.99
N PRO A 78 14.29 6.20 0.49
CA PRO A 78 14.61 5.61 -0.81
C PRO A 78 14.59 4.07 -0.80
N ILE A 79 13.55 3.47 -0.20
CA ILE A 79 13.28 2.03 -0.34
C ILE A 79 12.63 1.75 -1.69
N LEU A 80 12.99 0.65 -2.33
CA LEU A 80 12.43 0.26 -3.61
C LEU A 80 11.14 -0.50 -3.41
N SER A 81 10.08 -0.12 -4.13
CA SER A 81 8.82 -0.84 -4.17
C SER A 81 8.59 -1.43 -5.56
N VAL A 82 8.27 -2.73 -5.64
CA VAL A 82 8.12 -3.43 -6.92
C VAL A 82 6.89 -2.96 -7.66
N HIS A 83 7.06 -2.56 -8.93
CA HIS A 83 5.92 -2.28 -9.81
C HIS A 83 5.42 -3.58 -10.44
N PRO A 84 4.11 -3.87 -10.40
CA PRO A 84 3.54 -5.14 -10.87
C PRO A 84 3.92 -5.57 -12.29
N PHE A 85 3.94 -4.61 -13.21
CA PHE A 85 4.08 -4.88 -14.65
C PHE A 85 5.37 -4.35 -15.28
N ARG A 86 6.12 -3.47 -14.60
CA ARG A 86 7.30 -2.79 -15.17
C ARG A 86 8.60 -3.54 -14.90
N VAL A 87 8.68 -4.32 -13.82
CA VAL A 87 9.87 -5.07 -13.44
C VAL A 87 10.00 -6.34 -14.27
N ALA A 88 10.87 -6.33 -15.29
CA ALA A 88 10.98 -7.39 -16.29
C ALA A 88 11.28 -8.78 -15.70
N ARG A 89 12.21 -8.86 -14.74
CA ARG A 89 12.69 -10.12 -14.15
C ARG A 89 11.58 -10.93 -13.45
N LEU A 90 10.68 -10.24 -12.74
CA LEU A 90 9.64 -10.87 -11.92
C LEU A 90 8.23 -10.69 -12.49
N ARG A 91 8.11 -10.14 -13.70
CA ARG A 91 6.83 -9.68 -14.27
C ARG A 91 5.72 -10.73 -14.27
N LEU A 92 6.04 -11.97 -14.64
CA LEU A 92 5.05 -13.05 -14.69
C LEU A 92 4.58 -13.44 -13.27
N LEU A 93 5.51 -13.63 -12.34
CA LEU A 93 5.19 -13.99 -10.95
C LEU A 93 4.43 -12.85 -10.26
N THR A 94 4.94 -11.63 -10.33
CA THR A 94 4.29 -10.46 -9.74
C THR A 94 2.94 -10.20 -10.38
N GLY A 95 2.80 -10.38 -11.71
CA GLY A 95 1.51 -10.29 -12.40
C GLY A 95 0.49 -11.33 -11.89
N PHE A 96 0.92 -12.58 -11.66
CA PHE A 96 0.07 -13.60 -11.07
C PHE A 96 -0.36 -13.24 -9.65
N VAL A 97 0.59 -12.80 -8.80
CA VAL A 97 0.29 -12.34 -7.43
C VAL A 97 -0.68 -11.16 -7.45
N THR A 98 -0.51 -10.21 -8.38
CA THR A 98 -1.45 -9.09 -8.57
C THR A 98 -2.83 -9.57 -8.98
N ALA A 99 -2.95 -10.58 -9.85
CA ALA A 99 -4.25 -11.13 -10.25
C ALA A 99 -4.96 -11.83 -9.08
N VAL A 100 -4.21 -12.60 -8.29
CA VAL A 100 -4.72 -13.24 -7.06
C VAL A 100 -5.17 -12.20 -6.05
N TRP A 101 -4.36 -11.15 -5.82
CA TRP A 101 -4.74 -10.01 -4.99
C TRP A 101 -6.00 -9.31 -5.52
N ALA A 102 -6.11 -9.07 -6.82
CA ALA A 102 -7.25 -8.41 -7.44
C ALA A 102 -8.55 -9.21 -7.24
N GLY A 103 -8.50 -10.55 -7.35
CA GLY A 103 -9.63 -11.41 -7.05
C GLY A 103 -10.09 -11.31 -5.60
N ALA A 104 -9.16 -11.35 -4.64
CA ALA A 104 -9.49 -11.16 -3.23
C ALA A 104 -9.99 -9.75 -2.91
N ALA A 105 -9.41 -8.72 -3.52
CA ALA A 105 -9.85 -7.33 -3.38
C ALA A 105 -11.28 -7.15 -3.90
N ALA A 106 -11.60 -7.70 -5.06
CA ALA A 106 -12.95 -7.68 -5.62
C ALA A 106 -13.95 -8.41 -4.70
N PHE A 107 -13.57 -9.59 -4.19
CA PHE A 107 -14.38 -10.33 -3.24
C PHE A 107 -14.58 -9.54 -1.93
N ALA A 108 -13.54 -8.89 -1.41
CA ALA A 108 -13.60 -8.07 -0.20
C ALA A 108 -14.60 -6.92 -0.37
N ILE A 109 -14.57 -6.22 -1.51
CA ILE A 109 -15.45 -5.08 -1.81
C ILE A 109 -16.90 -5.52 -2.03
N ALA A 110 -17.12 -6.71 -2.60
CA ALA A 110 -18.45 -7.25 -2.86
C ALA A 110 -19.17 -7.75 -1.59
N ASN A 111 -18.49 -7.77 -0.44
CA ASN A 111 -19.02 -8.26 0.83
C ASN A 111 -18.91 -7.20 1.94
N PRO A 112 -19.69 -7.31 3.02
CA PRO A 112 -19.54 -6.42 4.17
C PRO A 112 -18.13 -6.51 4.78
N PHE A 113 -17.64 -5.38 5.29
CA PHE A 113 -16.42 -5.31 6.07
C PHE A 113 -16.70 -5.59 7.56
N PRO A 114 -15.75 -6.17 8.32
CA PRO A 114 -14.46 -6.70 7.87
C PRO A 114 -14.61 -7.94 6.98
N SER A 115 -13.64 -8.16 6.10
CA SER A 115 -13.68 -9.30 5.18
C SER A 115 -13.47 -10.63 5.90
N ALA A 116 -13.91 -11.74 5.30
CA ALA A 116 -13.67 -13.08 5.83
C ALA A 116 -12.17 -13.36 6.03
N LEU A 117 -11.82 -14.17 7.04
CA LEU A 117 -10.42 -14.41 7.44
C LEU A 117 -9.53 -14.88 6.27
N TRP A 118 -10.03 -15.77 5.41
CA TRP A 118 -9.26 -16.26 4.26
C TRP A 118 -8.93 -15.14 3.26
N VAL A 119 -9.81 -14.14 3.10
CA VAL A 119 -9.58 -12.96 2.26
C VAL A 119 -8.51 -12.09 2.90
N GLN A 120 -8.62 -11.83 4.20
CA GLN A 120 -7.62 -11.04 4.93
C GLN A 120 -6.23 -11.67 4.83
N VAL A 121 -6.12 -12.99 5.05
CA VAL A 121 -4.86 -13.74 4.92
C VAL A 121 -4.31 -13.60 3.50
N LEU A 122 -5.14 -13.76 2.47
CA LEU A 122 -4.68 -13.65 1.10
C LEU A 122 -4.20 -12.23 0.75
N LEU A 123 -4.93 -11.20 1.20
CA LEU A 123 -4.48 -9.81 1.08
C LEU A 123 -3.13 -9.61 1.78
N ILE A 124 -3.00 -10.00 3.06
CA ILE A 124 -1.75 -9.86 3.83
C ILE A 124 -0.57 -10.58 3.15
N VAL A 125 -0.76 -11.82 2.69
CA VAL A 125 0.29 -12.61 2.03
C VAL A 125 0.74 -11.93 0.74
N THR A 126 -0.19 -11.42 -0.07
CA THR A 126 0.19 -10.69 -1.28
C THR A 126 0.90 -9.37 -0.97
N ALA A 127 0.45 -8.58 0.02
CA ALA A 127 1.16 -7.39 0.47
C ALA A 127 2.58 -7.70 0.98
N ALA A 128 2.74 -8.77 1.74
CA ALA A 128 4.04 -9.23 2.23
C ALA A 128 4.97 -9.57 1.06
N TYR A 129 4.48 -10.23 0.00
CA TYR A 129 5.25 -10.46 -1.21
C TYR A 129 5.77 -9.15 -1.84
N PHE A 130 4.91 -8.14 -2.04
CA PHE A 130 5.33 -6.85 -2.61
C PHE A 130 6.39 -6.16 -1.76
N ALA A 131 6.19 -6.15 -0.43
CA ALA A 131 7.13 -5.55 0.53
C ALA A 131 8.47 -6.29 0.55
N SER A 132 8.45 -7.63 0.59
CA SER A 132 9.67 -8.45 0.62
C SER A 132 10.50 -8.32 -0.66
N VAL A 133 9.87 -8.30 -1.84
CA VAL A 133 10.57 -8.12 -3.11
C VAL A 133 11.22 -6.73 -3.19
N GLY A 134 10.48 -5.70 -2.76
CA GLY A 134 11.00 -4.33 -2.71
C GLY A 134 12.18 -4.18 -1.75
N LEU A 135 12.04 -4.69 -0.52
CA LEU A 135 13.09 -4.64 0.48
C LEU A 135 14.34 -5.42 0.04
N TRP A 136 14.17 -6.62 -0.52
CA TRP A 136 15.27 -7.43 -1.03
C TRP A 136 16.04 -6.73 -2.16
N ARG A 137 15.33 -6.05 -3.07
CA ARG A 137 15.97 -5.23 -4.11
C ARG A 137 16.75 -4.06 -3.50
N SER A 138 16.17 -3.40 -2.49
CA SER A 138 16.80 -2.26 -1.78
C SER A 138 18.10 -2.68 -1.09
N LEU A 139 18.10 -3.83 -0.41
CA LEU A 139 19.27 -4.35 0.31
C LEU A 139 20.41 -4.82 -0.61
N ARG A 140 20.14 -5.04 -1.90
CA ARG A 140 21.16 -5.41 -2.88
C ARG A 140 21.87 -4.21 -3.51
N ASP A 141 21.27 -3.02 -3.43
CA ASP A 141 21.81 -1.77 -3.96
C ASP A 141 22.43 -0.85 -2.90
N ALA A 142 22.26 -1.20 -1.61
CA ALA A 142 22.89 -0.51 -0.48
C ALA A 142 24.32 -1.02 -0.24
#